data_AF-A0A3M1RWA6-F1
#
_entry.id   AF-A0A3M1RWA6-F1
#
_cell.length_a   1.000
_cell.length_b   1.000
_cell.length_c   1.000
_cell.angle_alpha   90.00
_cell.angle_beta   90.00
_cell.angle_gamma   90.00
#
_symmetry.space_group_name_H-M   'P 1'
#
loop_
_entity.id
_entity.type
_entity.pdbx_description
1 polymer ?
#
loop_
_entity_poly.entity_id
_entity_poly.type
_entity_poly.pdbx_seq_one_letter_code
_entity_poly.pdbx_strand_id
1 'polypeptide(L)'
;MSESADRVRSGAQAQPETMPLRFVTAASLFDGHDAAINLMRRLIQDQGCEVIHLGHNRSVAEVVNAAIQEDADGIAVSSYQGGHNEYFRYMIDMLRELGAEHIRVFGGGGGTITPEEIAALEAYGVERIYHPHDGLQMGLPGMIEDLVERTRKARRPTRMPPEISLDQPLSIGQALSAIEDGSLDEDSLARLRREWRLAGGKRPVIGITGTGGAGKSSVTDELLSRFMQYFPALRIAVLAVDPTRRRTGGALLGDRIRMNSLRNPNIFMRSMATRRQHLATSAMLTDAVAFLKAAGFDLVVVETAGIGQSDSEIVDLVDLPIYVMTSEYGAASQ
;
A
#
# COMPACT_ATOMS: atom_id res chain seq x y z
N MET A 1 41.55 33.97 25.61
CA MET A 1 40.20 34.56 25.43
C MET A 1 39.80 34.21 24.01
N SER A 2 39.30 33.01 23.76
CA SER A 2 37.90 32.55 23.97
C SER A 2 36.97 33.27 22.98
N GLU A 3 36.00 32.68 22.30
CA GLU A 3 35.25 31.43 22.46
C GLU A 3 34.34 31.41 21.21
N SER A 4 34.56 30.56 20.19
CA SER A 4 33.54 30.40 19.10
C SER A 4 33.86 29.33 18.04
N ALA A 5 34.48 28.20 18.41
CA ALA A 5 34.72 27.11 17.45
C ALA A 5 34.14 25.73 17.84
N ASP A 6 33.39 25.62 18.96
CA ASP A 6 33.03 24.30 19.53
C ASP A 6 31.54 24.08 19.84
N ARG A 7 30.62 24.79 19.17
CA ARG A 7 29.18 24.57 19.37
C ARG A 7 28.38 24.52 18.09
N VAL A 8 28.58 23.48 17.25
CA VAL A 8 27.50 22.75 16.55
C VAL A 8 28.01 21.36 16.13
N ARG A 9 28.39 20.53 17.11
CA ARG A 9 28.49 19.07 16.94
C ARG A 9 27.86 18.38 18.14
N SER A 10 26.59 18.67 18.39
CA SER A 10 25.75 17.79 19.19
C SER A 10 24.93 16.97 18.23
N GLY A 11 25.20 15.66 18.19
CA GLY A 11 24.46 14.71 17.38
C GLY A 11 22.96 14.87 17.61
N ALA A 12 22.25 15.28 16.56
CA ALA A 12 20.85 14.94 16.45
C ALA A 12 20.83 13.41 16.39
N GLN A 13 20.49 12.77 17.50
CA GLN A 13 19.98 11.41 17.46
C GLN A 13 18.87 11.43 16.40
N ALA A 14 19.10 10.77 15.27
CA ALA A 14 18.07 10.60 14.26
C ALA A 14 16.88 9.96 14.99
N GLN A 15 15.77 10.70 15.10
CA GLN A 15 14.51 10.07 15.44
C GLN A 15 14.34 8.91 14.45
N PRO A 16 13.97 7.70 14.90
CA PRO A 16 13.67 6.64 13.96
C PRO A 16 12.62 7.21 12.99
N GLU A 17 12.97 7.30 11.70
CA GLU A 17 12.06 7.82 10.69
C GLU A 17 10.86 6.87 10.66
N THR A 18 9.78 7.24 11.34
CA THR A 18 8.54 6.46 11.36
C THR A 18 8.11 6.24 9.91
N MET A 19 7.75 4.99 9.56
CA MET A 19 7.26 4.64 8.23
C MET A 19 6.26 5.67 7.70
N PRO A 20 6.23 6.03 6.40
CA PRO A 20 5.22 6.92 5.85
C PRO A 20 3.79 6.46 6.15
N LEU A 21 2.84 7.40 6.20
CA LEU A 21 1.43 7.04 6.26
C LEU A 21 0.98 6.42 4.94
N ARG A 22 0.12 5.41 5.01
CA ARG A 22 -0.42 4.69 3.86
C ARG A 22 -1.88 5.03 3.65
N PHE A 23 -2.23 5.45 2.44
CA PHE A 23 -3.60 5.77 2.06
C PHE A 23 -4.08 4.90 0.90
N VAL A 24 -5.26 4.32 1.04
CA VAL A 24 -6.03 3.77 -0.08
C VAL A 24 -6.93 4.85 -0.64
N THR A 25 -6.86 5.08 -1.96
CA THR A 25 -7.68 6.10 -2.64
C THR A 25 -8.52 5.47 -3.75
N ALA A 26 -9.81 5.79 -3.81
CA ALA A 26 -10.73 5.25 -4.83
C ALA A 26 -11.91 6.19 -5.10
N ALA A 27 -12.53 6.08 -6.28
CA ALA A 27 -13.91 6.54 -6.48
C ALA A 27 -14.91 5.41 -6.23
N SER A 28 -16.09 5.77 -5.71
CA SER A 28 -17.14 4.84 -5.29
C SER A 28 -17.69 3.95 -6.42
N LEU A 29 -18.53 2.98 -6.06
CA LEU A 29 -19.08 2.00 -7.02
C LEU A 29 -19.97 2.70 -8.06
N PHE A 30 -19.81 2.33 -9.33
CA PHE A 30 -20.46 2.96 -10.48
C PHE A 30 -20.17 4.47 -10.65
N ASP A 31 -19.16 4.98 -9.96
CA ASP A 31 -18.70 6.35 -10.12
C ASP A 31 -17.47 6.40 -11.03
N GLY A 32 -17.61 7.10 -12.16
CA GLY A 32 -16.52 7.38 -13.10
C GLY A 32 -15.81 8.72 -12.85
N HIS A 33 -16.25 9.52 -11.87
CA HIS A 33 -15.67 10.84 -11.58
C HIS A 33 -14.37 10.71 -10.79
N ASP A 34 -13.28 10.40 -11.50
CA ASP A 34 -11.97 10.19 -10.89
C ASP A 34 -11.14 11.48 -10.77
N ALA A 35 -11.60 12.59 -11.36
CA ALA A 35 -10.85 13.84 -11.41
C ALA A 35 -10.50 14.38 -10.01
N ALA A 36 -11.48 14.38 -9.09
CA ALA A 36 -11.28 14.84 -7.73
C ALA A 36 -10.30 13.95 -6.96
N ILE A 37 -10.51 12.62 -6.98
CA ILE A 37 -9.63 11.70 -6.26
C ILE A 37 -8.22 11.67 -6.86
N ASN A 38 -8.07 11.87 -8.18
CA ASN A 38 -6.76 12.01 -8.83
C ASN A 38 -6.00 13.27 -8.38
N LEU A 39 -6.70 14.36 -8.07
CA LEU A 39 -6.07 15.54 -7.49
C LEU A 39 -5.70 15.29 -6.02
N MET A 40 -6.64 14.78 -5.23
CA MET A 40 -6.44 14.51 -3.80
C MET A 40 -5.27 13.55 -3.58
N ARG A 41 -5.19 12.45 -4.34
CA ARG A 41 -4.11 11.46 -4.22
C ARG A 41 -2.72 12.05 -4.49
N ARG A 42 -2.61 13.01 -5.42
CA ARG A 42 -1.34 13.69 -5.72
C ARG A 42 -0.93 14.57 -4.55
N LEU A 43 -1.87 15.31 -3.97
CA LEU A 43 -1.60 16.15 -2.81
C LEU A 43 -1.24 15.32 -1.56
N ILE A 44 -1.92 14.18 -1.33
CA ILE A 44 -1.56 13.24 -0.25
C ILE A 44 -0.14 12.70 -0.45
N GLN A 45 0.22 12.32 -1.68
CA GLN A 45 1.58 11.89 -2.02
C GLN A 45 2.61 13.01 -1.81
N ASP A 46 2.25 14.25 -2.10
CA ASP A 46 3.13 15.41 -1.93
C ASP A 46 3.37 15.76 -0.45
N GLN A 47 2.46 15.38 0.45
CA GLN A 47 2.65 15.38 1.92
C GLN A 47 3.55 14.23 2.43
N GLY A 48 4.17 13.47 1.53
CA GLY A 48 5.10 12.39 1.90
C GLY A 48 4.44 11.07 2.24
N CYS A 49 3.16 10.89 1.92
CA CYS A 49 2.45 9.64 2.14
C CYS A 49 2.66 8.63 1.00
N GLU A 50 2.50 7.35 1.32
CA GLU A 50 2.42 6.25 0.34
C GLU A 50 0.95 6.05 -0.06
N VAL A 51 0.66 6.14 -1.36
CA VAL A 51 -0.71 6.16 -1.86
C VAL A 51 -0.96 4.95 -2.75
N ILE A 52 -1.83 4.05 -2.30
CA ILE A 52 -2.36 2.92 -3.05
C ILE A 52 -3.61 3.39 -3.78
N HIS A 53 -3.51 3.61 -5.08
CA HIS A 53 -4.62 4.14 -5.87
C HIS A 53 -5.36 3.03 -6.60
N LEU A 54 -6.66 2.88 -6.32
CA LEU A 54 -7.50 1.85 -6.93
C LEU A 54 -8.24 2.35 -8.18
N GLY A 55 -8.16 3.65 -8.51
CA GLY A 55 -8.92 4.23 -9.61
C GLY A 55 -10.38 4.44 -9.25
N HIS A 56 -11.27 4.15 -10.20
CA HIS A 56 -12.70 4.43 -10.09
C HIS A 56 -13.55 3.15 -10.16
N ASN A 57 -14.87 3.29 -9.95
CA ASN A 57 -15.82 2.17 -9.97
C ASN A 57 -15.43 1.02 -9.00
N ARG A 58 -15.17 1.36 -7.73
CA ARG A 58 -14.76 0.37 -6.71
C ARG A 58 -15.85 0.09 -5.70
N SER A 59 -16.15 -1.20 -5.53
CA SER A 59 -17.04 -1.67 -4.46
C SER A 59 -16.39 -1.45 -3.08
N VAL A 60 -17.22 -1.38 -2.04
CA VAL A 60 -16.73 -1.30 -0.65
C VAL A 60 -15.78 -2.46 -0.33
N ALA A 61 -16.14 -3.68 -0.74
CA ALA A 61 -15.33 -4.87 -0.50
C ALA A 61 -13.94 -4.76 -1.14
N GLU A 62 -13.82 -4.25 -2.37
CA GLU A 62 -12.53 -4.02 -3.01
C GLU A 62 -11.68 -2.99 -2.24
N VAL A 63 -12.28 -1.88 -1.81
CA VAL A 63 -11.56 -0.81 -1.09
C VAL A 63 -11.12 -1.29 0.29
N VAL A 64 -12.00 -1.95 1.05
CA VAL A 64 -11.71 -2.45 2.40
C VAL A 64 -10.68 -3.58 2.35
N ASN A 65 -10.82 -4.55 1.44
CA ASN A 65 -9.84 -5.63 1.31
C ASN A 65 -8.45 -5.08 0.93
N ALA A 66 -8.38 -4.10 0.03
CA ALA A 66 -7.13 -3.43 -0.27
C ALA A 66 -6.56 -2.73 0.97
N ALA A 67 -7.36 -1.94 1.70
CA ALA A 67 -6.90 -1.23 2.90
C ALA A 67 -6.38 -2.18 3.98
N ILE A 68 -7.02 -3.33 4.16
CA ILE A 68 -6.61 -4.35 5.13
C ILE A 68 -5.30 -5.03 4.70
N GLN A 69 -5.20 -5.49 3.45
CA GLN A 69 -3.98 -6.13 2.96
C GLN A 69 -2.78 -5.16 2.97
N GLU A 70 -3.04 -3.89 2.64
CA GLU A 70 -2.06 -2.82 2.63
C GLU A 70 -1.78 -2.22 4.02
N ASP A 71 -2.42 -2.71 5.08
CA ASP A 71 -2.36 -2.18 6.46
C ASP A 71 -2.38 -0.65 6.45
N ALA A 72 -3.38 -0.09 5.76
CA ALA A 72 -3.47 1.33 5.48
C ALA A 72 -3.86 2.11 6.74
N ASP A 73 -3.32 3.31 6.91
CA ASP A 73 -3.71 4.19 8.01
C ASP A 73 -5.04 4.92 7.70
N GLY A 74 -5.32 5.15 6.41
CA GLY A 74 -6.54 5.82 5.96
C GLY A 74 -7.06 5.39 4.59
N ILE A 75 -8.34 5.61 4.39
CA ILE A 75 -9.06 5.43 3.12
C ILE A 75 -9.65 6.78 2.73
N ALA A 76 -9.43 7.23 1.49
CA ALA A 76 -10.09 8.40 0.94
C ALA A 76 -10.94 8.03 -0.28
N VAL A 77 -12.24 8.33 -0.21
CA VAL A 77 -13.20 7.99 -1.27
C VAL A 77 -13.84 9.25 -1.85
N SER A 78 -13.93 9.32 -3.18
CA SER A 78 -14.82 10.27 -3.84
C SER A 78 -16.15 9.61 -4.25
N SER A 79 -17.27 10.29 -4.00
CA SER A 79 -18.60 9.82 -4.40
C SER A 79 -19.47 10.94 -4.97
N TYR A 80 -19.74 10.88 -6.28
CA TYR A 80 -20.49 11.90 -7.05
C TYR A 80 -21.78 11.36 -7.67
N GLN A 81 -22.13 10.09 -7.47
CA GLN A 81 -23.31 9.44 -8.09
C GLN A 81 -24.45 9.14 -7.11
N GLY A 82 -24.34 9.60 -5.86
CA GLY A 82 -25.30 9.26 -4.79
C GLY A 82 -25.06 7.86 -4.20
N GLY A 83 -25.93 7.43 -3.29
CA GLY A 83 -25.75 6.18 -2.54
C GLY A 83 -24.57 6.19 -1.55
N HIS A 84 -24.01 7.37 -1.30
CA HIS A 84 -22.88 7.58 -0.40
C HIS A 84 -23.19 7.18 1.04
N ASN A 85 -24.43 7.38 1.50
CA ASN A 85 -24.82 7.01 2.86
C ASN A 85 -24.65 5.51 3.10
N GLU A 86 -25.21 4.69 2.22
CA GLU A 86 -25.12 3.24 2.27
C GLU A 86 -23.68 2.77 2.04
N TYR A 87 -22.99 3.37 1.07
CA TYR A 87 -21.61 3.03 0.74
C TYR A 87 -20.66 3.23 1.93
N PHE A 88 -20.70 4.40 2.57
CA PHE A 88 -19.84 4.71 3.72
C PHE A 88 -20.23 3.92 4.97
N ARG A 89 -21.53 3.75 5.26
CA ARG A 89 -21.95 2.93 6.41
C ARG A 89 -21.49 1.48 6.25
N TYR A 90 -21.69 0.90 5.07
CA TYR A 90 -21.23 -0.46 4.78
C TYR A 90 -19.71 -0.59 4.89
N MET A 91 -18.95 0.42 4.47
CA MET A 91 -17.49 0.45 4.65
C MET A 91 -17.09 0.44 6.13
N ILE A 92 -17.74 1.26 6.95
CA ILE A 92 -17.47 1.31 8.39
C ILE A 92 -17.84 -0.02 9.07
N ASP A 93 -18.98 -0.61 8.71
CA ASP A 93 -19.43 -1.89 9.27
C ASP A 93 -18.45 -3.02 8.91
N MET A 94 -18.05 -3.11 7.64
CA MET A 94 -17.09 -4.11 7.18
C MET A 94 -15.71 -3.95 7.84
N LEU A 95 -15.24 -2.71 8.04
CA LEU A 95 -14.00 -2.45 8.78
C LEU A 95 -14.08 -2.91 10.24
N ARG A 96 -15.23 -2.69 10.92
CA ARG A 96 -15.45 -3.17 12.29
C ARG A 96 -15.49 -4.69 12.36
N GLU A 97 -16.25 -5.33 11.47
CA GLU A 97 -16.36 -6.79 11.40
C GLU A 97 -15.01 -7.47 11.19
N LEU A 98 -14.11 -6.84 10.43
CA LEU A 98 -12.77 -7.35 10.14
C LEU A 98 -11.69 -6.87 11.11
N GLY A 99 -12.05 -6.20 12.21
CA GLY A 99 -11.10 -5.73 13.24
C GLY A 99 -10.21 -4.55 12.80
N ALA A 100 -10.56 -3.89 11.70
CA ALA A 100 -9.81 -2.82 11.04
C ALA A 100 -10.39 -1.41 11.33
N GLU A 101 -11.12 -1.24 12.43
CA GLU A 101 -11.76 0.03 12.85
C GLU A 101 -10.79 1.22 13.09
N HIS A 102 -9.48 0.97 13.06
CA HIS A 102 -8.47 2.01 13.18
C HIS A 102 -8.20 2.78 11.90
N ILE A 103 -8.51 2.16 10.76
CA ILE A 103 -8.33 2.76 9.45
C ILE A 103 -9.32 3.91 9.31
N ARG A 104 -8.80 5.12 9.13
CA ARG A 104 -9.62 6.34 9.08
C ARG A 104 -10.26 6.50 7.71
N VAL A 105 -11.59 6.64 7.68
CA VAL A 105 -12.33 6.81 6.42
C VAL A 105 -12.63 8.28 6.17
N PHE A 106 -12.21 8.79 5.01
CA PHE A 106 -12.44 10.14 4.54
C PHE A 106 -13.27 10.13 3.26
N GLY A 107 -14.12 11.15 3.10
CA GLY A 107 -15.01 11.27 1.96
C GLY A 107 -15.02 12.66 1.31
N GLY A 108 -15.47 12.71 0.05
CA GLY A 108 -15.83 13.95 -0.63
C GLY A 108 -16.75 13.67 -1.82
N GLY A 109 -17.72 14.54 -2.07
CA GLY A 109 -18.69 14.35 -3.16
C GLY A 109 -19.16 15.65 -3.81
N GLY A 110 -18.41 16.74 -3.61
CA GLY A 110 -18.89 18.07 -3.96
C GLY A 110 -20.19 18.39 -3.22
N GLY A 111 -21.16 18.96 -3.92
CA GLY A 111 -22.50 19.25 -3.37
C GLY A 111 -23.44 18.04 -3.31
N THR A 112 -22.98 16.84 -3.66
CA THR A 112 -23.83 15.62 -3.68
C THR A 112 -24.17 15.14 -2.28
N ILE A 113 -23.27 15.37 -1.32
CA ILE A 113 -23.43 14.96 0.08
C ILE A 113 -23.83 16.20 0.89
N THR A 114 -25.04 16.19 1.43
CA THR A 114 -25.60 17.32 2.18
C THR A 114 -24.97 17.46 3.57
N PRO A 115 -24.97 18.65 4.20
CA PRO A 115 -24.44 18.83 5.55
C PRO A 115 -25.07 17.91 6.60
N GLU A 116 -26.36 17.62 6.50
CA GLU A 116 -27.06 16.70 7.39
C GLU A 116 -26.56 15.26 7.23
N GLU A 117 -26.33 14.81 6.00
CA GLU A 117 -25.75 13.50 5.70
C GLU A 117 -24.30 13.39 6.15
N ILE A 118 -23.51 14.45 5.98
CA ILE A 118 -22.13 14.54 6.50
C ILE A 118 -22.14 14.32 8.00
N ALA A 119 -22.95 15.08 8.74
CA ALA A 119 -23.04 14.94 10.20
C ALA A 119 -23.48 13.53 10.61
N ALA A 120 -24.43 12.92 9.89
CA ALA A 120 -24.89 11.57 10.16
C ALA A 120 -23.81 10.50 9.89
N LEU A 121 -23.03 10.65 8.82
CA LEU A 121 -21.94 9.73 8.46
C LEU A 121 -20.74 9.87 9.40
N GLU A 122 -20.39 11.09 9.79
CA GLU A 122 -19.33 11.34 10.77
C GLU A 122 -19.71 10.79 12.15
N ALA A 123 -20.96 11.00 12.58
CA ALA A 123 -21.48 10.38 13.81
C ALA A 123 -21.50 8.84 13.74
N TYR A 124 -21.66 8.26 12.55
CA TYR A 124 -21.66 6.81 12.35
C TYR A 124 -20.25 6.19 12.48
N GLY A 125 -19.21 6.93 12.10
CA GLY A 125 -17.81 6.48 12.19
C GLY A 125 -16.89 6.93 11.05
N VAL A 126 -17.40 7.66 10.06
CA VAL A 126 -16.52 8.32 9.07
C VAL A 126 -15.71 9.41 9.78
N GLU A 127 -14.40 9.49 9.52
CA GLU A 127 -13.54 10.47 10.20
C GLU A 127 -13.85 11.90 9.77
N ARG A 128 -14.02 12.12 8.45
CA ARG A 128 -14.39 13.42 7.89
C ARG A 128 -14.93 13.31 6.47
N ILE A 129 -15.98 14.06 6.14
CA ILE A 129 -16.42 14.29 4.76
C ILE A 129 -16.25 15.77 4.39
N TYR A 130 -15.34 16.05 3.45
CA TYR A 130 -15.06 17.41 3.03
C TYR A 130 -16.13 17.94 2.07
N HIS A 131 -16.82 19.00 2.49
CA HIS A 131 -17.81 19.73 1.71
C HIS A 131 -17.13 20.85 0.89
N PRO A 132 -17.69 21.32 -0.24
CA PRO A 132 -17.13 22.44 -1.02
C PRO A 132 -16.82 23.69 -0.19
N HIS A 133 -17.59 23.95 0.86
CA HIS A 133 -17.36 25.07 1.77
C HIS A 133 -16.03 24.94 2.53
N ASP A 134 -15.65 23.72 2.91
CA ASP A 134 -14.35 23.44 3.54
C ASP A 134 -13.21 23.77 2.57
N GLY A 135 -13.38 23.42 1.29
CA GLY A 135 -12.42 23.77 0.24
C GLY A 135 -12.24 25.28 0.04
N LEU A 136 -13.30 26.07 0.24
CA LEU A 136 -13.24 27.53 0.19
C LEU A 136 -12.55 28.13 1.42
N GLN A 137 -12.72 27.54 2.60
CA GLN A 137 -12.14 28.05 3.85
C GLN A 137 -10.69 27.62 4.05
N MET A 138 -10.40 26.33 3.83
CA MET A 138 -9.10 25.70 4.12
C MET A 138 -8.17 25.72 2.90
N GLY A 139 -8.74 25.84 1.70
CA GLY A 139 -8.04 25.50 0.47
C GLY A 139 -7.81 23.99 0.33
N LEU A 140 -7.50 23.55 -0.90
CA LEU A 140 -7.17 22.14 -1.16
C LEU A 140 -5.97 21.64 -0.33
N PRO A 141 -4.85 22.39 -0.19
CA PRO A 141 -3.75 21.96 0.65
C PRO A 141 -4.15 21.79 2.13
N GLY A 142 -4.93 22.73 2.68
CA GLY A 142 -5.37 22.68 4.07
C GLY A 142 -6.28 21.48 4.37
N MET A 143 -7.16 21.10 3.45
CA MET A 143 -7.96 19.87 3.60
C MET A 143 -7.08 18.62 3.66
N ILE A 144 -6.02 18.58 2.85
CA ILE A 144 -5.09 17.44 2.82
C ILE A 144 -4.21 17.41 4.07
N GLU A 145 -3.77 18.56 4.57
CA GLU A 145 -3.05 18.66 5.85
C GLU A 145 -3.89 18.16 7.02
N ASP A 146 -5.17 18.55 7.10
CA ASP A 146 -6.12 18.06 8.11
C ASP A 146 -6.33 16.54 7.99
N LEU A 147 -6.53 16.02 6.78
CA LEU A 147 -6.67 14.59 6.49
C LEU A 147 -5.45 13.79 6.98
N VAL A 148 -4.24 14.26 6.64
CA VAL A 148 -2.97 13.62 7.01
C VAL A 148 -2.75 13.70 8.53
N GLU A 149 -3.02 14.83 9.16
CA GLU A 149 -2.81 15.03 10.60
C GLU A 149 -3.77 14.20 11.45
N ARG A 150 -5.05 14.11 11.07
CA ARG A 150 -6.02 13.22 11.73
C ARG A 150 -5.58 11.77 11.67
N THR A 151 -5.13 11.34 10.49
CA THR A 151 -4.62 9.98 10.27
C THR A 151 -3.37 9.72 11.11
N ARG A 152 -2.43 10.67 11.15
CA ARG A 152 -1.23 10.58 11.99
C ARG A 152 -1.54 10.43 13.47
N LYS A 153 -2.47 11.23 13.99
CA LYS A 153 -2.90 11.17 15.40
C LYS A 153 -3.57 9.84 15.77
N ALA A 154 -4.29 9.25 14.82
CA ALA A 154 -4.98 7.99 15.01
C ALA A 154 -4.10 6.74 14.79
N ARG A 155 -2.88 6.92 14.26
CA ARG A 155 -2.00 5.83 13.88
C ARG A 155 -1.69 4.90 15.05
N ARG A 156 -1.86 3.60 14.84
CA ARG A 156 -1.46 2.58 15.80
C ARG A 156 0.04 2.29 15.67
N PRO A 157 0.76 2.01 16.77
CA PRO A 157 2.14 1.57 16.70
C PRO A 157 2.26 0.27 15.91
N THR A 158 3.21 0.21 14.99
CA THR A 158 3.54 -1.01 14.24
C THR A 158 4.06 -2.09 15.18
N ARG A 159 3.49 -3.29 15.12
CA ARG A 159 3.89 -4.45 15.94
C ARG A 159 3.68 -5.74 15.17
N MET A 160 4.54 -6.72 15.40
CA MET A 160 4.31 -8.08 14.92
C MET A 160 3.06 -8.65 15.63
N PRO A 161 2.03 -9.11 14.89
CA PRO A 161 0.86 -9.72 15.51
C PRO A 161 1.22 -11.07 16.16
N PRO A 162 0.51 -11.47 17.23
CA PRO A 162 0.81 -12.69 17.97
C PRO A 162 0.48 -13.97 17.19
N GLU A 163 -0.47 -13.89 16.27
CA GLU A 163 -0.91 -15.01 15.44
C GLU A 163 -1.03 -14.54 13.98
N ILE A 164 -0.58 -15.39 13.06
CA ILE A 164 -0.66 -15.15 11.62
C ILE A 164 -1.64 -16.18 11.06
N SER A 165 -2.68 -15.68 10.39
CA SER A 165 -3.65 -16.53 9.70
C SER A 165 -3.89 -16.03 8.29
N LEU A 166 -3.85 -16.96 7.33
CA LEU A 166 -4.18 -16.70 5.94
C LEU A 166 -5.66 -16.29 5.75
N ASP A 167 -6.53 -16.66 6.69
CA ASP A 167 -7.94 -16.27 6.69
C ASP A 167 -8.16 -14.90 7.35
N GLN A 168 -7.11 -14.29 7.92
CA GLN A 168 -7.12 -12.94 8.48
C GLN A 168 -6.05 -12.07 7.81
N PRO A 169 -6.33 -11.51 6.62
CA PRO A 169 -5.36 -10.73 5.84
C PRO A 169 -4.77 -9.53 6.60
N LEU A 170 -5.48 -8.98 7.58
CA LEU A 170 -4.99 -7.91 8.45
C LEU A 170 -3.71 -8.31 9.20
N SER A 171 -3.65 -9.54 9.73
CA SER A 171 -2.47 -10.03 10.44
C SER A 171 -1.24 -10.11 9.53
N ILE A 172 -1.45 -10.47 8.25
CA ILE A 172 -0.40 -10.55 7.24
C ILE A 172 0.09 -9.15 6.89
N GLY A 173 -0.84 -8.20 6.67
CA GLY A 173 -0.54 -6.80 6.42
C GLY A 173 0.28 -6.16 7.55
N GLN A 174 -0.14 -6.38 8.80
CA GLN A 174 0.55 -5.87 9.99
C GLN A 174 1.96 -6.47 10.17
N ALA A 175 2.11 -7.77 9.92
CA ALA A 175 3.42 -8.41 9.96
C ALA A 175 4.36 -7.85 8.89
N LEU A 176 3.86 -7.60 7.67
CA LEU A 176 4.63 -6.95 6.61
C LEU A 176 4.98 -5.50 6.99
N SER A 177 4.06 -4.73 7.57
CA SER A 177 4.37 -3.40 8.11
C SER A 177 5.46 -3.45 9.18
N ALA A 178 5.45 -4.44 10.08
CA ALA A 178 6.48 -4.59 11.11
C ALA A 178 7.86 -4.94 10.53
N ILE A 179 7.90 -5.74 9.46
CA ILE A 179 9.12 -6.02 8.71
C ILE A 179 9.62 -4.74 8.00
N GLU A 180 8.71 -3.96 7.42
CA GLU A 180 9.00 -2.73 6.68
C GLU A 180 9.47 -1.55 7.56
N ASP A 181 8.90 -1.41 8.75
CA ASP A 181 9.18 -0.30 9.68
C ASP A 181 10.54 -0.47 10.39
N GLY A 182 11.11 -1.68 10.38
CA GLY A 182 12.39 -1.97 11.02
C GLY A 182 12.36 -1.79 12.54
N SER A 183 11.17 -1.82 13.15
CA SER A 183 10.97 -1.62 14.60
C SER A 183 11.28 -2.87 15.44
N LEU A 184 11.58 -3.99 14.80
CA LEU A 184 12.06 -5.20 15.46
C LEU A 184 13.55 -5.06 15.78
N ASP A 185 13.94 -5.38 17.01
CA ASP A 185 15.35 -5.49 17.36
C ASP A 185 16.02 -6.64 16.59
N GLU A 186 17.32 -6.52 16.33
CA GLU A 186 18.04 -7.46 15.45
C GLU A 186 18.04 -8.90 15.99
N ASP A 187 18.04 -9.09 17.31
CA ASP A 187 18.01 -10.43 17.91
C ASP A 187 16.65 -11.11 17.69
N SER A 188 15.56 -10.36 17.88
CA SER A 188 14.20 -10.81 17.55
C SER A 188 14.04 -11.09 16.07
N LEU A 189 14.53 -10.20 15.19
CA LEU A 189 14.44 -10.39 13.74
C LEU A 189 15.26 -11.60 13.28
N ALA A 190 16.48 -11.79 13.80
CA ALA A 190 17.30 -12.96 13.50
C ALA A 190 16.64 -14.27 13.96
N ARG A 191 15.91 -14.26 15.09
CA ARG A 191 15.10 -15.40 15.52
C ARG A 191 13.96 -15.66 14.54
N LEU A 192 13.18 -14.65 14.18
CA LEU A 192 12.07 -14.76 13.23
C LEU A 192 12.54 -15.27 11.86
N ARG A 193 13.65 -14.75 11.32
CA ARG A 193 14.26 -15.23 10.08
C ARG A 193 14.55 -16.73 10.11
N ARG A 194 15.05 -17.26 11.23
CA ARG A 194 15.28 -18.71 11.39
C ARG A 194 13.97 -19.48 11.41
N GLU A 195 12.97 -19.00 12.14
CA GLU A 195 11.64 -19.61 12.21
C GLU A 195 10.97 -19.63 10.83
N TRP A 196 10.98 -18.50 10.11
CA TRP A 196 10.43 -18.39 8.77
C TRP A 196 11.14 -19.27 7.75
N ARG A 197 12.47 -19.37 7.81
CA ARG A 197 13.23 -20.24 6.90
C ARG A 197 12.89 -21.72 7.10
N LEU A 198 12.70 -22.14 8.36
CA LEU A 198 12.32 -23.51 8.70
C LEU A 198 10.88 -23.81 8.27
N ALA A 199 9.93 -22.92 8.60
CA ALA A 199 8.53 -23.09 8.28
C ALA A 199 8.23 -22.94 6.78
N GLY A 200 8.94 -22.04 6.10
CA GLY A 200 8.72 -21.65 4.71
C GLY A 200 9.13 -22.69 3.67
N GLY A 201 9.99 -23.65 4.01
CA GLY A 201 10.27 -24.81 3.13
C GLY A 201 10.59 -24.45 1.67
N LYS A 202 10.13 -25.30 0.73
CA LYS A 202 10.40 -25.17 -0.71
C LYS A 202 9.29 -24.47 -1.52
N ARG A 203 8.48 -23.60 -0.91
CA ARG A 203 7.44 -22.89 -1.68
C ARG A 203 8.10 -21.97 -2.73
N PRO A 204 7.68 -22.04 -4.00
CA PRO A 204 8.29 -21.30 -5.09
C PRO A 204 8.11 -19.79 -4.96
N VAL A 205 9.11 -19.06 -5.45
CA VAL A 205 9.10 -17.60 -5.61
C VAL A 205 9.32 -17.25 -7.08
N ILE A 206 8.37 -16.54 -7.68
CA ILE A 206 8.50 -16.01 -9.05
C ILE A 206 8.84 -14.53 -8.97
N GLY A 207 9.92 -14.11 -9.62
CA GLY A 207 10.28 -12.70 -9.77
C GLY A 207 9.87 -12.19 -11.14
N ILE A 208 9.14 -11.09 -11.21
CA ILE A 208 8.75 -10.42 -12.44
C ILE A 208 9.45 -9.06 -12.47
N THR A 209 10.35 -8.89 -13.43
CA THR A 209 11.11 -7.65 -13.65
C THR A 209 11.01 -7.23 -15.12
N GLY A 210 11.51 -6.05 -15.47
CA GLY A 210 11.37 -5.51 -16.81
C GLY A 210 11.37 -3.99 -16.85
N THR A 211 11.40 -3.44 -18.07
CA THR A 211 11.42 -1.99 -18.28
C THR A 211 10.14 -1.32 -17.77
N GLY A 212 10.24 -0.04 -17.38
CA GLY A 212 9.09 0.77 -17.01
C GLY A 212 8.06 0.83 -18.13
N GLY A 213 6.79 0.56 -17.81
CA GLY A 213 5.70 0.57 -18.79
C GLY A 213 5.60 -0.68 -19.68
N ALA A 214 6.45 -1.69 -19.51
CA ALA A 214 6.42 -2.92 -20.33
C ALA A 214 5.16 -3.80 -20.13
N GLY A 215 4.30 -3.48 -19.15
CA GLY A 215 3.11 -4.25 -18.84
C GLY A 215 3.30 -5.34 -17.78
N LYS A 216 4.33 -5.23 -16.92
CA LYS A 216 4.61 -6.18 -15.83
C LYS A 216 3.36 -6.52 -15.01
N SER A 217 2.70 -5.53 -14.42
CA SER A 217 1.52 -5.76 -13.58
C SER A 217 0.34 -6.34 -14.33
N SER A 218 0.21 -6.04 -15.63
CA SER A 218 -0.81 -6.68 -16.48
C SER A 218 -0.47 -8.15 -16.75
N VAL A 219 0.79 -8.48 -16.99
CA VAL A 219 1.26 -9.87 -17.13
C VAL A 219 1.08 -10.61 -15.81
N THR A 220 1.44 -9.99 -14.68
CA THR A 220 1.21 -10.52 -13.33
C THR A 220 -0.27 -10.85 -13.14
N ASP A 221 -1.19 -9.91 -13.42
CA ASP A 221 -2.64 -10.14 -13.28
C ASP A 221 -3.13 -11.30 -14.15
N GLU A 222 -2.71 -11.35 -15.41
CA GLU A 222 -3.11 -12.43 -16.31
C GLU A 222 -2.57 -13.77 -15.81
N LEU A 223 -1.32 -13.85 -15.33
CA LEU A 223 -0.77 -15.07 -14.73
C LEU A 223 -1.57 -15.51 -13.50
N LEU A 224 -1.90 -14.58 -12.59
CA LEU A 224 -2.74 -14.87 -11.41
C LEU A 224 -4.11 -15.42 -11.83
N SER A 225 -4.75 -14.81 -12.83
CA SER A 225 -6.01 -15.29 -13.40
C SER A 225 -5.91 -16.73 -13.91
N ARG A 226 -4.83 -17.08 -14.62
CA ARG A 226 -4.61 -18.48 -15.07
C ARG A 226 -4.37 -19.41 -13.89
N PHE A 227 -3.57 -19.01 -12.90
CA PHE A 227 -3.39 -19.84 -11.70
C PHE A 227 -4.72 -20.10 -11.01
N MET A 228 -5.57 -19.09 -10.84
CA MET A 228 -6.89 -19.27 -10.20
C MET A 228 -7.83 -20.14 -11.05
N GLN A 229 -7.71 -20.10 -12.37
CA GLN A 229 -8.49 -20.94 -13.27
C GLN A 229 -8.09 -22.42 -13.18
N TYR A 230 -6.80 -22.73 -13.17
CA TYR A 230 -6.30 -24.11 -13.21
C TYR A 230 -6.02 -24.72 -11.82
N PHE A 231 -5.77 -23.87 -10.81
CA PHE A 231 -5.42 -24.25 -9.45
C PHE A 231 -6.22 -23.42 -8.44
N PRO A 232 -7.56 -23.57 -8.38
CA PRO A 232 -8.43 -22.70 -7.60
C PRO A 232 -8.20 -22.73 -6.08
N ALA A 233 -7.54 -23.78 -5.57
CA ALA A 233 -7.19 -23.91 -4.15
C ALA A 233 -5.86 -23.25 -3.77
N LEU A 234 -5.06 -22.83 -4.75
CA LEU A 234 -3.71 -22.32 -4.55
C LEU A 234 -3.79 -20.92 -3.91
N ARG A 235 -3.05 -20.71 -2.81
CA ARG A 235 -2.95 -19.39 -2.17
C ARG A 235 -1.70 -18.67 -2.65
N ILE A 236 -1.86 -17.49 -3.26
CA ILE A 236 -0.78 -16.70 -3.84
C ILE A 236 -0.60 -15.40 -3.06
N ALA A 237 0.64 -15.07 -2.71
CA ALA A 237 1.00 -13.73 -2.23
C ALA A 237 1.76 -12.95 -3.32
N VAL A 238 1.42 -11.68 -3.49
CA VAL A 238 2.06 -10.78 -4.45
C VAL A 238 2.70 -9.62 -3.70
N LEU A 239 4.01 -9.45 -3.85
CA LEU A 239 4.74 -8.27 -3.41
C LEU A 239 5.06 -7.41 -4.63
N ALA A 240 4.45 -6.24 -4.73
CA ALA A 240 4.71 -5.29 -5.81
C ALA A 240 5.54 -4.12 -5.29
N VAL A 241 6.66 -3.84 -5.94
CA VAL A 241 7.63 -2.82 -5.48
C VAL A 241 7.60 -1.63 -6.42
N ASP A 242 7.28 -0.45 -5.89
CA ASP A 242 7.20 0.79 -6.64
C ASP A 242 8.26 1.81 -6.16
N PRO A 243 8.75 2.72 -7.02
CA PRO A 243 9.77 3.68 -6.63
C PRO A 243 9.19 4.80 -5.74
N THR A 244 9.89 5.14 -4.66
CA THR A 244 9.58 6.32 -3.84
C THR A 244 9.98 7.63 -4.54
N ARG A 245 9.16 8.68 -4.46
CA ARG A 245 9.54 10.01 -4.95
C ARG A 245 10.63 10.62 -4.08
N ARG A 246 11.81 10.86 -4.67
CA ARG A 246 12.96 11.45 -3.97
C ARG A 246 12.64 12.79 -3.29
N ARG A 247 11.89 13.67 -3.97
CA ARG A 247 11.60 15.04 -3.52
C ARG A 247 10.68 15.11 -2.30
N THR A 248 9.59 14.36 -2.30
CA THR A 248 8.55 14.45 -1.25
C THR A 248 8.65 13.34 -0.22
N GLY A 249 9.32 12.23 -0.53
CA GLY A 249 9.37 11.05 0.34
C GLY A 249 8.15 10.14 0.21
N GLY A 250 7.07 10.60 -0.44
CA GLY A 250 5.87 9.80 -0.71
C GLY A 250 6.02 8.88 -1.93
N ALA A 251 5.08 7.97 -2.10
CA ALA A 251 5.05 7.03 -3.23
C ALA A 251 3.64 6.94 -3.83
N LEU A 252 3.56 6.67 -5.13
CA LEU A 252 2.32 6.27 -5.78
C LEU A 252 2.49 4.79 -6.10
N LEU A 253 1.81 3.97 -5.33
CA LEU A 253 1.82 2.52 -5.44
C LEU A 253 0.74 2.13 -6.45
N GLY A 254 1.16 2.01 -7.70
CA GLY A 254 0.32 2.02 -8.88
C GLY A 254 -0.03 0.64 -9.40
N ASP A 255 0.70 -0.40 -9.01
CA ASP A 255 0.54 -1.73 -9.63
C ASP A 255 -0.83 -2.36 -9.35
N ARG A 256 -1.39 -2.15 -8.14
CA ARG A 256 -2.68 -2.70 -7.73
C ARG A 256 -3.84 -2.25 -8.64
N ILE A 257 -3.78 -1.07 -9.25
CA ILE A 257 -4.85 -0.58 -10.15
C ILE A 257 -5.03 -1.46 -11.38
N ARG A 258 -3.98 -2.20 -11.77
CA ARG A 258 -3.96 -3.06 -12.97
C ARG A 258 -4.43 -4.48 -12.70
N MET A 259 -4.56 -4.89 -11.44
CA MET A 259 -4.79 -6.28 -11.07
C MET A 259 -6.27 -6.56 -10.76
N ASN A 260 -7.00 -7.11 -11.74
CA ASN A 260 -8.42 -7.44 -11.58
C ASN A 260 -8.63 -8.76 -10.82
N SER A 261 -7.64 -9.65 -10.81
CA SER A 261 -7.70 -10.98 -10.19
C SER A 261 -7.73 -10.93 -8.66
N LEU A 262 -7.40 -9.78 -8.05
CA LEU A 262 -7.35 -9.57 -6.59
C LEU A 262 -8.71 -9.68 -5.89
N ARG A 263 -9.81 -9.84 -6.66
CA ARG A 263 -11.12 -10.17 -6.11
C ARG A 263 -11.18 -11.60 -5.55
N ASN A 264 -10.24 -12.46 -5.93
CA ASN A 264 -10.16 -13.82 -5.43
C ASN A 264 -9.57 -13.83 -4.00
N PRO A 265 -10.25 -14.43 -3.00
CA PRO A 265 -9.77 -14.46 -1.61
C PRO A 265 -8.46 -15.24 -1.42
N ASN A 266 -8.08 -16.09 -2.36
CA ASN A 266 -6.82 -16.83 -2.32
C ASN A 266 -5.62 -16.00 -2.79
N ILE A 267 -5.83 -14.76 -3.24
CA ILE A 267 -4.76 -13.85 -3.62
C ILE A 267 -4.62 -12.74 -2.58
N PHE A 268 -3.45 -12.69 -1.95
CA PHE A 268 -3.01 -11.58 -1.13
C PHE A 268 -2.04 -10.71 -1.93
N MET A 269 -2.17 -9.39 -1.82
CA MET A 269 -1.19 -8.48 -2.42
C MET A 269 -0.74 -7.44 -1.38
N ARG A 270 0.52 -7.04 -1.45
CA ARG A 270 1.10 -5.91 -0.72
C ARG A 270 1.90 -5.05 -1.69
N SER A 271 1.66 -3.75 -1.68
CA SER A 271 2.49 -2.80 -2.40
C SER A 271 3.55 -2.18 -1.48
N MET A 272 4.81 -2.23 -1.88
CA MET A 272 5.96 -1.76 -1.10
C MET A 272 6.67 -0.64 -1.86
N ALA A 273 7.22 0.33 -1.14
CA ALA A 273 8.02 1.39 -1.74
C ALA A 273 9.51 1.09 -1.55
N THR A 274 10.36 1.40 -2.53
CA THR A 274 11.80 1.15 -2.40
C THR A 274 12.44 1.88 -1.22
N ARG A 275 11.91 3.07 -0.86
CA ARG A 275 12.48 3.99 0.15
C ARG A 275 13.93 4.35 -0.22
N ARG A 276 14.53 5.38 0.39
CA ARG A 276 15.76 6.03 -0.14
C ARG A 276 17.04 5.14 -0.14
N GLN A 277 16.95 3.86 0.21
CA GLN A 277 18.09 2.95 0.39
C GLN A 277 17.85 1.60 -0.32
N HIS A 278 18.28 1.47 -1.57
CA HIS A 278 18.12 0.25 -2.41
C HIS A 278 18.58 -1.06 -1.73
N LEU A 279 19.72 -1.03 -1.01
CA LEU A 279 20.22 -2.20 -0.28
C LEU A 279 19.31 -2.64 0.87
N ALA A 280 18.66 -1.68 1.55
CA ALA A 280 17.69 -1.99 2.60
C ALA A 280 16.41 -2.61 2.02
N THR A 281 16.03 -2.24 0.79
CA THR A 281 14.88 -2.81 0.08
C THR A 281 15.07 -4.30 -0.17
N SER A 282 16.24 -4.73 -0.65
CA SER A 282 16.50 -6.15 -0.95
C SER A 282 16.48 -7.03 0.32
N ALA A 283 17.08 -6.55 1.42
CA ALA A 283 17.02 -7.24 2.71
C ALA A 283 15.58 -7.35 3.24
N MET A 284 14.82 -6.25 3.18
CA MET A 284 13.42 -6.21 3.60
C MET A 284 12.54 -7.15 2.75
N LEU A 285 12.75 -7.18 1.43
CA LEU A 285 12.02 -8.10 0.54
C LEU A 285 12.37 -9.55 0.83
N THR A 286 13.63 -9.85 1.16
CA THR A 286 14.04 -11.20 1.58
C THR A 286 13.28 -11.66 2.82
N ASP A 287 13.14 -10.78 3.81
CA ASP A 287 12.39 -11.06 5.03
C ASP A 287 10.89 -11.22 4.75
N ALA A 288 10.30 -10.33 3.93
CA ALA A 288 8.90 -10.40 3.54
C ALA A 288 8.57 -11.70 2.76
N VAL A 289 9.42 -12.10 1.82
CA VAL A 289 9.27 -13.37 1.07
C VAL A 289 9.39 -14.57 2.01
N ALA A 290 10.38 -14.57 2.91
CA ALA A 290 10.54 -15.65 3.89
C ALA A 290 9.31 -15.76 4.81
N PHE A 291 8.81 -14.62 5.29
CA PHE A 291 7.59 -14.54 6.09
C PHE A 291 6.38 -15.10 5.35
N LEU A 292 6.12 -14.67 4.11
CA LEU A 292 4.95 -15.15 3.34
C LEU A 292 5.02 -16.65 3.06
N LYS A 293 6.21 -17.19 2.76
CA LYS A 293 6.42 -18.63 2.63
C LYS A 293 6.09 -19.36 3.94
N ALA A 294 6.52 -18.80 5.08
CA ALA A 294 6.27 -19.36 6.40
C ALA A 294 4.79 -19.26 6.82
N ALA A 295 4.08 -18.20 6.40
CA ALA A 295 2.65 -18.01 6.63
C ALA A 295 1.79 -19.06 5.88
N GLY A 296 2.37 -19.76 4.90
CA GLY A 296 1.73 -20.88 4.23
C GLY A 296 1.15 -20.57 2.85
N PHE A 297 1.54 -19.45 2.23
CA PHE A 297 1.25 -19.23 0.80
C PHE A 297 1.95 -20.28 -0.05
N ASP A 298 1.25 -20.83 -1.03
CA ASP A 298 1.77 -21.86 -1.94
C ASP A 298 2.74 -21.29 -2.98
N LEU A 299 2.55 -20.02 -3.33
CA LEU A 299 3.38 -19.28 -4.29
C LEU A 299 3.53 -17.83 -3.82
N VAL A 300 4.76 -17.31 -3.92
CA VAL A 300 5.04 -15.88 -3.76
C VAL A 300 5.46 -15.30 -5.11
N VAL A 301 4.84 -14.21 -5.52
CA VAL A 301 5.21 -13.44 -6.71
C VAL A 301 5.79 -12.11 -6.27
N VAL A 302 6.95 -11.74 -6.79
CA VAL A 302 7.60 -10.45 -6.51
C VAL A 302 7.72 -9.67 -7.80
N GLU A 303 7.00 -8.56 -7.92
CA GLU A 303 7.11 -7.62 -9.03
C GLU A 303 8.02 -6.47 -8.63
N THR A 304 9.08 -6.22 -9.40
CA THR A 304 9.99 -5.11 -9.14
C THR A 304 9.51 -3.80 -9.76
N ALA A 305 10.06 -2.69 -9.26
CA ALA A 305 9.88 -1.40 -9.91
C ALA A 305 10.41 -1.48 -11.35
N GLY A 306 9.76 -0.76 -12.28
CA GLY A 306 10.27 -0.61 -13.64
C GLY A 306 11.55 0.22 -13.66
N ILE A 307 12.70 -0.40 -13.42
CA ILE A 307 14.02 0.23 -13.39
C ILE A 307 14.87 -0.35 -14.53
N GLY A 308 15.84 0.44 -14.99
CA GLY A 308 16.60 0.16 -16.22
C GLY A 308 17.41 -1.14 -16.19
N GLN A 309 18.21 -1.37 -17.23
CA GLN A 309 18.96 -2.61 -17.49
C GLN A 309 19.98 -3.04 -16.41
N SER A 310 20.12 -2.33 -15.29
CA SER A 310 21.21 -2.50 -14.31
C SER A 310 20.83 -3.18 -12.99
N ASP A 311 19.55 -3.37 -12.66
CA ASP A 311 19.15 -3.91 -11.36
C ASP A 311 18.82 -5.41 -11.44
N SER A 312 19.85 -6.24 -11.28
CA SER A 312 19.77 -7.71 -11.20
C SER A 312 19.35 -8.25 -9.82
N GLU A 313 19.02 -7.38 -8.86
CA GLU A 313 18.82 -7.74 -7.45
C GLU A 313 17.68 -8.75 -7.21
N ILE A 314 16.70 -8.81 -8.11
CA ILE A 314 15.60 -9.78 -8.00
C ILE A 314 16.05 -11.22 -8.26
N VAL A 315 17.10 -11.42 -9.06
CA VAL A 315 17.54 -12.76 -9.49
C VAL A 315 18.02 -13.58 -8.30
N ASP A 316 18.64 -12.93 -7.31
CA ASP A 316 19.15 -13.59 -6.11
C ASP A 316 18.05 -13.89 -5.07
N LEU A 317 16.86 -13.29 -5.23
CA LEU A 317 15.72 -13.42 -4.30
C LEU A 317 14.74 -14.53 -4.70
N VAL A 318 14.71 -14.92 -5.98
CA VAL A 318 13.61 -15.71 -6.55
C VAL A 318 14.08 -17.03 -7.14
N ASP A 319 13.17 -18.02 -7.19
CA ASP A 319 13.44 -19.32 -7.82
C ASP A 319 13.31 -19.25 -9.35
N LEU A 320 12.41 -18.39 -9.85
CA LEU A 320 12.15 -18.20 -11.28
C LEU A 320 12.06 -16.71 -11.64
N PRO A 321 13.08 -16.12 -12.28
CA PRO A 321 13.01 -14.77 -12.81
C PRO A 321 12.34 -14.73 -14.19
N ILE A 322 11.45 -13.76 -14.39
CA ILE A 322 10.76 -13.45 -15.65
C ILE A 322 11.09 -12.00 -16.01
N TYR A 323 11.64 -11.79 -17.21
CA TYR A 323 11.91 -10.45 -17.75
C TYR A 323 10.86 -10.07 -18.78
N VAL A 324 10.11 -8.98 -18.51
CA VAL A 324 9.08 -8.44 -19.39
C VAL A 324 9.62 -7.22 -20.13
N MET A 325 9.47 -7.22 -21.45
CA MET A 325 9.91 -6.13 -22.30
C MET A 325 8.95 -5.94 -23.46
N THR A 326 8.93 -4.73 -24.02
CA THR A 326 8.26 -4.46 -25.29
C THR A 326 9.20 -4.80 -26.44
N SER A 327 8.67 -4.79 -27.67
CA SER A 327 9.48 -4.88 -28.89
C SER A 327 10.35 -3.64 -29.16
N GLU A 328 10.25 -2.60 -28.33
CA GLU A 328 11.00 -1.35 -28.46
C GLU A 328 12.30 -1.40 -27.62
N TYR A 329 13.26 -2.21 -28.06
CA TYR A 329 14.54 -2.44 -27.37
C TYR A 329 15.77 -2.10 -28.21
N GLY A 330 15.57 -1.46 -29.37
CA GLY A 330 16.63 -1.09 -30.31
C GLY A 330 17.44 0.13 -29.87
N ALA A 331 18.66 0.26 -30.40
CA ALA A 331 19.40 1.52 -30.32
C ALA A 331 18.68 2.59 -31.14
N ALA A 332 18.64 3.84 -30.65
CA ALA A 332 18.34 4.97 -31.54
C ALA A 332 19.35 4.91 -32.69
N SER A 333 18.88 4.62 -33.90
CA SER A 333 19.73 4.59 -35.09
C SER A 333 20.50 5.92 -35.15
N GLN A 334 21.83 5.83 -35.20
CA GLN A 334 22.73 6.99 -35.33
C GLN A 334 22.42 7.80 -36.59
#